data_AF-A0A1G7TP46-F1
#
_entry.id   AF-A0A1G7TP46-F1
#
_cell.length_a   1.000
_cell.length_b   1.000
_cell.length_c   1.000
_cell.angle_alpha   90.00
_cell.angle_beta   90.00
_cell.angle_gamma   90.00
#
_symmetry.space_group_name_H-M   'P 1'
#
loop_
_entity.id
_entity.type
_entity.pdbx_description
1 polymer ?
#
loop_
_entity_poly.entity_id
_entity_poly.type
_entity_poly.pdbx_seq_one_letter_code
_entity_poly.pdbx_strand_id
1 'polypeptide(L)'
;MRTTRIERIAAGWLALEALGILILVVWELVALLRGDSGSVGSSIALLVLTAVGAAALGAFAVAVWRDGSWGRSGGVVAQLLVLSIALGTLTGEGADTRLAATIAVPAIVGLVVLIAAARAAGRRARDTPVDEV
;
A
#
# COMPACT_ATOMS: atom_id res chain seq x y z
N MET A 1 3.67 -23.14 8.77
CA MET A 1 4.14 -21.95 9.50
C MET A 1 2.93 -21.10 9.85
N ARG A 2 2.71 -20.73 11.12
CA ARG A 2 1.54 -19.92 11.54
C ARG A 2 1.93 -18.44 11.48
N THR A 3 1.23 -17.66 10.67
CA THR A 3 1.35 -16.20 10.69
C THR A 3 0.90 -15.66 12.04
N THR A 4 1.67 -14.71 12.57
CA THR A 4 1.34 -14.03 13.82
C THR A 4 0.12 -13.12 13.62
N ARG A 5 -0.58 -12.76 14.71
CA ARG A 5 -1.74 -11.85 14.64
C ARG A 5 -1.38 -10.53 13.94
N ILE A 6 -0.18 -10.00 14.17
CA ILE A 6 0.24 -8.72 13.60
C ILE A 6 0.51 -8.78 12.09
N GLU A 7 1.04 -9.91 11.59
CA GLU A 7 1.21 -10.13 10.14
C GLU A 7 -0.14 -10.25 9.43
N ARG A 8 -1.14 -10.88 10.07
CA ARG A 8 -2.50 -10.94 9.52
C ARG A 8 -3.16 -9.55 9.48
N ILE A 9 -2.95 -8.73 10.51
CA ILE A 9 -3.44 -7.34 10.51
C ILE A 9 -2.74 -6.54 9.41
N ALA A 10 -1.42 -6.68 9.26
CA ALA A 10 -0.65 -6.02 8.20
C ALA A 10 -1.14 -6.41 6.79
N ALA A 11 -1.34 -7.70 6.55
CA ALA A 11 -1.87 -8.19 5.28
C ALA A 11 -3.29 -7.68 5.02
N GLY A 12 -4.16 -7.70 6.04
CA GLY A 12 -5.52 -7.16 5.94
C GLY A 12 -5.55 -5.66 5.65
N TRP A 13 -4.63 -4.90 6.25
CA TRP A 13 -4.50 -3.47 6.01
C TRP A 13 -4.08 -3.17 4.58
N LEU A 14 -3.03 -3.83 4.08
CA LEU A 14 -2.60 -3.71 2.69
C LEU A 14 -3.71 -4.10 1.70
N ALA A 15 -4.50 -5.13 2.02
CA ALA A 15 -5.63 -5.52 1.19
C ALA A 15 -6.73 -4.45 1.16
N LEU A 16 -6.97 -3.77 2.28
CA LEU A 16 -7.92 -2.67 2.35
C LEU A 16 -7.45 -1.46 1.51
N GLU A 17 -6.16 -1.13 1.57
CA GLU A 17 -5.58 -0.08 0.74
C GLU A 17 -5.63 -0.45 -0.76
N ALA A 18 -5.31 -1.70 -1.10
CA ALA A 18 -5.45 -2.19 -2.47
C ALA A 18 -6.89 -2.06 -2.98
N LEU A 19 -7.87 -2.36 -2.13
CA LEU A 19 -9.29 -2.15 -2.43
C LEU A 19 -9.62 -0.66 -2.63
N GLY A 20 -9.07 0.22 -1.79
CA GLY A 20 -9.20 1.67 -1.94
C GLY A 20 -8.68 2.16 -3.29
N ILE A 21 -7.49 1.72 -3.70
CA ILE A 21 -6.94 2.05 -5.03
C ILE A 21 -7.79 1.41 -6.15
N LEU A 22 -8.29 0.18 -5.97
CA LEU A 22 -9.15 -0.46 -6.96
C LEU A 22 -10.46 0.32 -7.19
N ILE A 23 -11.03 0.92 -6.14
CA ILE A 23 -12.18 1.82 -6.27
C ILE A 23 -11.81 3.04 -7.14
N LEU A 24 -10.60 3.58 -7.00
CA LEU A 24 -10.10 4.67 -7.88
C LEU A 24 -9.96 4.20 -9.33
N VAL A 25 -9.45 2.99 -9.57
CA VAL A 25 -9.39 2.41 -10.93
C VAL A 25 -10.77 2.35 -11.57
N VAL A 26 -11.78 1.88 -10.82
CA VAL A 26 -13.17 1.84 -11.31
C VAL A 26 -13.69 3.24 -11.60
N TRP A 27 -13.36 4.23 -10.75
CA TRP A 27 -13.75 5.61 -10.98
C TRP A 27 -13.07 6.17 -12.25
N GLU A 28 -11.75 6.05 -12.39
CA GLU A 28 -11.01 6.49 -13.57
C GLU A 28 -11.56 5.86 -14.86
N LEU A 29 -11.92 4.57 -14.81
CA LEU A 29 -12.56 3.88 -15.93
C LEU A 29 -13.93 4.48 -16.27
N VAL A 30 -14.78 4.75 -15.28
CA VAL A 30 -16.08 5.38 -15.50
C VAL A 30 -15.92 6.80 -16.07
N ALA A 31 -14.95 7.58 -15.57
CA ALA A 31 -14.66 8.93 -16.09
C ALA A 31 -14.23 8.89 -17.56
N LEU A 32 -13.34 7.95 -17.91
CA LEU A 32 -12.91 7.72 -19.28
C LEU A 32 -14.08 7.34 -20.21
N LEU A 33 -14.97 6.44 -19.75
CA LEU A 33 -16.15 6.02 -20.51
C LEU A 33 -17.17 7.14 -20.70
N ARG A 34 -17.25 8.09 -19.78
CA ARG A 34 -18.13 9.28 -19.88
C ARG A 34 -17.56 10.38 -20.76
N GLY A 35 -16.30 10.27 -21.21
CA GLY A 35 -15.61 11.31 -21.96
C GLY A 35 -15.23 12.52 -21.09
N ASP A 36 -15.20 12.37 -19.76
CA ASP A 36 -14.88 13.43 -18.80
C ASP A 36 -13.36 13.57 -18.61
N SER A 37 -12.62 13.55 -19.73
CA SER A 37 -11.16 13.57 -19.75
C SER A 37 -10.64 14.65 -20.68
N GLY A 38 -9.76 15.52 -20.18
CA GLY A 38 -9.07 16.50 -21.02
C GLY A 38 -8.13 15.88 -22.07
N SER A 39 -7.63 14.66 -21.81
CA SER A 39 -6.83 13.88 -22.75
C SER A 39 -7.05 12.39 -22.52
N VAL A 40 -7.49 11.68 -23.57
CA VAL A 40 -7.71 10.22 -23.55
C VAL A 40 -6.40 9.49 -23.23
N GLY A 41 -5.29 9.90 -23.86
CA GLY A 41 -3.99 9.28 -23.65
C GLY A 41 -3.50 9.38 -22.21
N SER A 42 -3.61 10.57 -21.61
CA SER A 42 -3.24 10.77 -20.20
C SER A 42 -4.12 9.96 -19.25
N SER A 43 -5.41 9.87 -19.56
CA SER A 43 -6.37 9.13 -18.73
C SER A 43 -6.12 7.63 -18.75
N ILE A 44 -5.79 7.07 -19.93
CA ILE A 44 -5.37 5.66 -20.04
C ILE A 44 -4.08 5.42 -19.26
N ALA A 45 -3.10 6.32 -19.36
CA ALA A 45 -1.84 6.19 -18.62
C ALA A 45 -2.06 6.18 -17.10
N LEU A 46 -2.88 7.09 -16.58
CA LEU A 46 -3.27 7.12 -15.17
C LEU A 46 -4.01 5.85 -14.77
N LEU A 47 -5.02 5.44 -15.54
CA LEU A 47 -5.78 4.21 -15.27
C LEU A 47 -4.88 2.97 -15.14
N VAL A 48 -3.94 2.81 -16.07
CA VAL A 48 -2.99 1.69 -16.05
C VAL A 48 -2.05 1.79 -14.85
N LEU A 49 -1.50 2.97 -14.57
CA LEU A 49 -0.60 3.18 -13.44
C LEU A 49 -1.30 2.90 -12.10
N THR A 50 -2.52 3.40 -11.93
CA THR A 50 -3.37 3.18 -10.75
C THR A 50 -3.70 1.69 -10.59
N ALA A 51 -4.03 0.99 -11.69
CA ALA A 51 -4.30 -0.44 -11.68
C ALA A 51 -3.05 -1.26 -11.29
N VAL A 52 -1.88 -0.90 -11.79
CA VAL A 52 -0.60 -1.52 -11.38
C VAL A 52 -0.32 -1.27 -9.90
N GLY A 53 -0.60 -0.07 -9.39
CA GLY A 53 -0.50 0.24 -7.97
C GLY A 53 -1.40 -0.64 -7.10
N ALA A 54 -2.67 -0.81 -7.48
CA ALA A 54 -3.61 -1.69 -6.80
C ALA A 54 -3.13 -3.16 -6.80
N ALA A 55 -2.68 -3.64 -7.96
CA ALA A 55 -2.15 -5.00 -8.11
C ALA A 55 -0.90 -5.23 -7.26
N ALA A 56 0.01 -4.25 -7.19
CA ALA A 56 1.21 -4.31 -6.36
C ALA A 56 0.88 -4.40 -4.87
N LEU A 57 -0.02 -3.55 -4.36
CA LEU A 57 -0.47 -3.63 -2.96
C LEU A 57 -1.17 -4.96 -2.65
N GLY A 58 -2.01 -5.45 -3.57
CA GLY A 58 -2.64 -6.77 -3.45
C GLY A 58 -1.60 -7.90 -3.39
N ALA A 59 -0.57 -7.85 -4.23
CA ALA A 59 0.53 -8.82 -4.21
C ALA A 59 1.32 -8.75 -2.90
N PHE A 60 1.59 -7.56 -2.37
CA PHE A 60 2.24 -7.41 -1.07
C PHE A 60 1.38 -7.96 0.07
N ALA A 61 0.06 -7.71 0.05
CA ALA A 61 -0.87 -8.28 1.04
C ALA A 61 -0.81 -9.81 1.05
N VAL A 62 -0.88 -10.44 -0.13
CA VAL A 62 -0.77 -11.90 -0.28
C VAL A 62 0.60 -12.40 0.18
N ALA A 63 1.68 -11.70 -0.17
CA ALA A 63 3.03 -12.07 0.24
C ALA A 63 3.21 -11.99 1.78
N VAL A 64 2.70 -10.94 2.43
CA VAL A 64 2.72 -10.81 3.90
C VAL A 64 1.91 -11.93 4.54
N TRP A 65 0.74 -12.28 3.98
CA TRP A 65 -0.06 -13.40 4.49
C TRP A 65 0.63 -14.76 4.32
N ARG A 66 1.52 -14.90 3.33
CA ARG A 66 2.36 -16.08 3.12
C ARG A 66 3.70 -16.05 3.89
N ASP A 67 3.87 -15.12 4.84
CA ASP A 67 5.10 -14.88 5.62
C ASP A 67 6.33 -14.49 4.76
N GLY A 68 6.10 -14.00 3.54
CA GLY A 68 7.15 -13.54 2.62
C GLY A 68 7.78 -12.22 3.06
N SER A 69 9.12 -12.19 3.16
CA SER A 69 9.88 -10.98 3.54
C SER A 69 9.70 -9.83 2.55
N TRP A 70 9.63 -10.15 1.25
CA TRP A 70 9.48 -9.15 0.18
C TRP A 70 8.16 -8.38 0.27
N GLY A 71 7.08 -9.01 0.76
CA GLY A 71 5.79 -8.33 0.96
C GLY A 71 5.86 -7.24 2.03
N ARG A 72 6.64 -7.47 3.10
CA ARG A 72 6.80 -6.50 4.19
C ARG A 72 7.64 -5.31 3.75
N SER A 73 8.79 -5.54 3.11
CA SER A 73 9.65 -4.47 2.62
C SER A 73 8.99 -3.67 1.50
N GLY A 74 8.33 -4.35 0.55
CA GLY A 74 7.57 -3.70 -0.51
C GLY A 74 6.41 -2.87 0.04
N GLY A 75 5.67 -3.41 1.02
CA GLY A 75 4.63 -2.68 1.73
C GLY A 75 5.16 -1.41 2.40
N VAL A 76 6.27 -1.48 3.15
CA VAL A 76 6.88 -0.31 3.80
C VAL A 76 7.24 0.76 2.77
N VAL A 77 7.87 0.37 1.65
CA VAL A 77 8.22 1.31 0.57
C VAL A 77 6.96 1.94 -0.01
N ALA A 78 5.91 1.16 -0.27
CA ALA A 78 4.64 1.68 -0.77
C ALA A 78 4.03 2.73 0.18
N GLN A 79 4.06 2.50 1.50
CA GLN A 79 3.58 3.50 2.47
C GLN A 79 4.38 4.80 2.40
N LEU A 80 5.70 4.73 2.27
CA LEU A 80 6.54 5.92 2.13
C LEU A 80 6.24 6.68 0.83
N LEU A 81 5.95 5.98 -0.26
CA LEU A 81 5.51 6.60 -1.51
C LEU A 81 4.16 7.28 -1.35
N VAL A 82 3.19 6.64 -0.69
CA VAL A 82 1.87 7.24 -0.41
C VAL A 82 2.00 8.47 0.50
N LEU A 83 2.87 8.42 1.52
CA LEU A 83 3.15 9.59 2.35
C LEU A 83 3.83 10.72 1.58
N SER A 84 4.68 10.39 0.62
CA SER A 84 5.28 11.38 -0.29
C SER A 84 4.21 12.05 -1.15
N ILE A 85 3.23 11.29 -1.64
CA ILE A 85 2.07 11.82 -2.36
C ILE A 85 1.26 12.74 -1.45
N ALA A 86 0.94 12.31 -0.22
CA ALA A 86 0.20 13.11 0.75
C ALA A 86 0.91 14.44 1.05
N LEU A 87 2.22 14.43 1.23
CA LEU A 87 3.00 15.65 1.42
C LEU A 87 2.94 16.57 0.19
N GLY A 88 2.98 16.00 -1.02
CA GLY A 88 2.79 16.74 -2.26
C GLY A 88 1.47 17.51 -2.31
N THR A 89 0.37 16.91 -1.80
CA THR A 89 -0.95 17.56 -1.73
C THR A 89 -1.05 18.74 -0.75
N LEU A 90 -0.04 18.95 0.10
CA LEU A 90 0.07 20.13 0.96
C LEU A 90 0.73 21.33 0.25
N THR A 91 1.21 21.14 -0.99
CA THR A 91 2.00 22.14 -1.72
C THR A 91 1.36 22.46 -3.07
N GLY A 92 1.54 23.68 -3.57
CA GLY A 92 1.07 24.12 -4.90
C GLY A 92 -0.30 24.81 -4.92
N GLU A 93 -0.72 25.24 -6.11
CA GLU A 93 -2.05 25.81 -6.37
C GLU A 93 -3.11 24.70 -6.24
N GLY A 94 -3.84 24.71 -5.12
CA GLY A 94 -4.80 23.64 -4.77
C GLY A 94 -4.41 22.81 -3.55
N ALA A 95 -3.45 23.26 -2.74
CA ALA A 95 -3.10 22.61 -1.48
C ALA A 95 -4.34 22.36 -0.61
N ASP A 96 -4.54 21.10 -0.22
CA ASP A 96 -5.68 20.66 0.58
C ASP A 96 -5.20 19.79 1.75
N THR A 97 -5.21 20.38 2.94
CA THR A 97 -4.83 19.69 4.18
C THR A 97 -5.74 18.51 4.51
N ARG A 98 -7.02 18.59 4.16
CA ARG A 98 -7.96 17.50 4.41
C ARG A 98 -7.68 16.32 3.50
N LEU A 99 -7.41 16.57 2.22
CA LEU A 99 -7.00 15.53 1.28
C LEU A 99 -5.68 14.88 1.74
N ALA A 100 -4.69 15.70 2.08
CA ALA A 100 -3.42 15.23 2.60
C ALA A 100 -3.58 14.34 3.83
N ALA A 101 -4.39 14.76 4.81
CA ALA A 101 -4.67 13.97 6.00
C ALA A 101 -5.39 12.65 5.67
N THR A 102 -6.33 12.68 4.72
CA THR A 102 -7.08 11.48 4.28
C THR A 102 -6.17 10.43 3.66
N ILE A 103 -5.11 10.86 2.96
CA ILE A 103 -4.10 9.96 2.36
C ILE A 103 -3.06 9.54 3.42
N ALA A 104 -2.58 10.49 4.24
CA ALA A 104 -1.49 10.26 5.18
C ALA A 104 -1.88 9.34 6.34
N VAL A 105 -3.07 9.52 6.92
CA VAL A 105 -3.53 8.73 8.08
C VAL A 105 -3.48 7.23 7.82
N PRO A 106 -4.11 6.70 6.75
CA PRO A 106 -4.05 5.26 6.50
C PRO A 106 -2.64 4.78 6.22
N ALA A 107 -1.82 5.59 5.53
CA ALA A 107 -0.45 5.22 5.22
C ALA A 107 0.45 5.15 6.47
N ILE A 108 0.27 6.06 7.44
CA ILE A 108 0.96 6.00 8.74
C ILE A 108 0.56 4.73 9.49
N VAL A 109 -0.73 4.41 9.54
CA VAL A 109 -1.23 3.21 10.22
C VAL A 109 -0.64 1.95 9.57
N GLY A 110 -0.70 1.85 8.25
CA GLY A 110 -0.12 0.75 7.49
C GLY A 110 1.38 0.61 7.75
N LEU A 111 2.12 1.72 7.75
CA LEU A 111 3.56 1.74 7.99
C LEU A 111 3.89 1.21 9.39
N VAL A 112 3.20 1.69 10.42
CA VAL A 112 3.42 1.25 11.81
C VAL A 112 3.16 -0.25 11.95
N VAL A 113 2.05 -0.73 11.39
CA VAL A 113 1.66 -2.15 11.46
C VAL A 113 2.67 -3.03 10.70
N LEU A 114 3.13 -2.61 9.52
CA LEU A 114 4.13 -3.34 8.72
C LEU A 114 5.49 -3.40 9.41
N ILE A 115 5.94 -2.30 10.02
CA ILE A 115 7.18 -2.27 10.81
C ILE A 115 7.06 -3.23 12.00
N ALA A 116 5.93 -3.23 12.69
CA ALA A 116 5.70 -4.15 13.80
C ALA A 116 5.71 -5.62 13.35
N ALA A 117 5.10 -5.92 12.20
CA ALA A 117 5.15 -7.25 11.60
C ALA A 117 6.58 -7.68 11.21
N ALA A 118 7.36 -6.80 10.59
CA ALA A 118 8.76 -7.06 10.25
C ALA A 118 9.62 -7.31 11.48
N ARG A 119 9.42 -6.53 12.55
CA ARG A 119 10.12 -6.74 13.84
C ARG A 119 9.74 -8.06 14.50
N ALA A 120 8.46 -8.44 14.47
CA ALA A 120 7.99 -9.71 15.02
C ALA A 120 8.62 -10.91 14.29
N ALA A 121 8.66 -10.87 12.95
CA ALA A 121 9.33 -11.88 12.14
C ALA A 121 10.84 -11.96 12.45
N GLY A 122 11.52 -10.81 12.54
CA GLY A 122 12.96 -10.74 12.83
C GLY A 122 13.34 -11.17 14.26
N ARG A 123 12.42 -11.12 15.23
CA ARG A 123 12.62 -11.71 16.57
C ARG A 123 12.54 -13.24 16.49
N ARG A 124 11.50 -13.79 15.87
CA ARG A 124 11.34 -15.24 15.65
C ARG A 124 12.56 -15.88 14.97
N ALA A 125 13.12 -15.21 13.96
CA ALA A 125 14.30 -15.70 13.24
C ALA A 125 15.56 -15.80 14.13
N ARG A 126 15.70 -14.90 15.12
CA ARG A 126 16.84 -14.90 16.07
C ARG A 126 16.66 -15.88 17.23
N ASP A 127 15.42 -16.16 17.61
CA ASP A 127 15.09 -17.08 18.70
C ASP A 127 15.16 -18.56 18.28
N THR A 128 15.33 -18.84 16.98
CA THR A 128 15.61 -20.19 16.50
C THR A 128 17.05 -20.53 16.88
N PRO A 129 17.30 -21.49 17.79
CA PRO A 129 18.66 -21.88 18.15
C PRO A 129 19.39 -22.33 16.89
N VAL A 130 20.60 -21.81 16.68
CA VAL A 130 21.53 -22.41 15.74
C VAL A 130 21.99 -23.69 16.43
N ASP A 131 21.28 -24.80 16.18
CA ASP A 131 21.79 -26.11 16.59
C ASP A 131 23.19 -26.25 15.99
N GLU A 132 24.12 -26.50 16.89
CA GLU A 132 25.57 -26.58 16.71
C GLU A 132 25.93 -27.53 15.55
N VAL A 133 26.80 -27.06 14.66
CA VAL A 133 27.56 -27.90 13.72
C VAL A 133 28.87 -28.29 14.38
#